data_AF-Q0Q5V9-F1
#
_entry.id   AF-Q0Q5V9-F1
#
_cell.length_a   1.000
_cell.length_b   1.000
_cell.length_c   1.000
_cell.angle_alpha   90.00
_cell.angle_beta   90.00
_cell.angle_gamma   90.00
#
_symmetry.space_group_name_H-M   'P 1'
#
loop_
_entity.id
_entity.type
_entity.pdbx_description
1 polymer ?
#
loop_
_entity_poly.entity_id
_entity_poly.type
_entity_poly.pdbx_seq_one_letter_code
_entity_poly.pdbx_strand_id
1 'polypeptide(L)'
;ATRITWSPVFCHVGEEYAIVLLTDDPGTAVKVAELGKYDAVNSRWVTSQPYQVGVLLSSSNASTWTPHQNLDLTFRLLAAKFSENSHVIDLGKVTANNTSDLIVLTNVEKVAFDTNVEFILTDEEGKENFLSDNLSLALRERINGELTVKASLKGGREKSPVLYPGLQLVMGNLSEFGDYVTRSITAGANTKITITYDALIPGTADVKAYVQKNVKEDWQLVNLTSKPIGENWVERTHVLSNFNGNETRIKLVLSGTVVYRPKVKNLRVIVT
;
A
#
# COMPACT_ATOMS: atom_id res chain seq x y z
N ALA A 1 -15.54 41.17 0.06
CA ALA A 1 -15.89 39.85 0.65
C ALA A 1 -14.65 39.28 1.33
N THR A 2 -14.80 38.73 2.54
CA THR A 2 -13.70 38.09 3.28
C THR A 2 -13.33 36.76 2.62
N ARG A 3 -12.06 36.54 2.31
CA ARG A 3 -11.59 35.28 1.73
C ARG A 3 -11.17 34.34 2.88
N ILE A 4 -11.79 33.17 2.92
CA ILE A 4 -11.42 32.08 3.84
C ILE A 4 -10.78 30.98 2.97
N THR A 5 -9.66 30.42 3.41
CA THR A 5 -8.93 29.38 2.68
C THR A 5 -8.73 28.17 3.59
N TRP A 6 -9.00 26.98 3.06
CA TRP A 6 -8.74 25.69 3.69
C TRP A 6 -8.14 24.73 2.66
N SER A 7 -7.64 23.58 3.12
CA SER A 7 -7.19 22.51 2.23
C SER A 7 -8.33 22.11 1.30
N PRO A 8 -8.11 22.01 -0.03
CA PRO A 8 -9.15 21.63 -0.97
C PRO A 8 -9.82 20.31 -0.54
N VAL A 9 -11.14 20.26 -0.63
CA VAL A 9 -11.94 19.07 -0.35
C VAL A 9 -12.65 18.66 -1.62
N PHE A 10 -12.60 17.38 -1.95
CA PHE A 10 -13.38 16.84 -3.07
C PHE A 10 -14.81 16.60 -2.61
N CYS A 11 -15.78 17.22 -3.29
CA CYS A 11 -17.21 17.05 -3.00
C CYS A 11 -17.81 16.05 -4.00
N HIS A 12 -18.40 14.97 -3.51
CA HIS A 12 -19.06 13.96 -4.29
C HIS A 12 -20.44 14.42 -4.79
N VAL A 13 -20.83 13.89 -5.94
CA VAL A 13 -22.16 14.14 -6.51
C VAL A 13 -23.24 13.46 -5.66
N GLY A 14 -24.33 14.17 -5.39
CA GLY A 14 -25.47 13.64 -4.64
C GLY A 14 -25.30 13.68 -3.12
N GLU A 15 -24.20 14.24 -2.61
CA GLU A 15 -24.00 14.47 -1.18
C GLU A 15 -24.28 15.94 -0.83
N GLU A 16 -24.88 16.15 0.34
CA GLU A 16 -25.11 17.48 0.90
C GLU A 16 -23.93 17.89 1.78
N TYR A 17 -23.42 19.10 1.56
CA TYR A 17 -22.33 19.68 2.33
C TYR A 17 -22.80 20.97 3.00
N ALA A 18 -22.30 21.21 4.22
CA ALA A 18 -22.59 22.42 4.98
C ALA A 18 -21.33 23.26 5.20
N ILE A 19 -21.46 24.58 5.04
CA ILE A 19 -20.45 25.54 5.48
C ILE A 19 -20.82 25.95 6.90
N VAL A 20 -19.99 25.55 7.88
CA VAL A 20 -20.19 25.90 9.28
C VAL A 20 -19.26 27.05 9.64
N LEU A 21 -19.84 28.16 10.08
CA LEU A 21 -19.12 29.35 10.54
C LEU A 21 -19.37 29.49 12.04
N LEU A 22 -18.30 29.43 12.83
CA LEU A 22 -18.33 29.58 14.28
C LEU A 22 -17.43 30.74 14.68
N THR A 23 -17.89 31.52 15.65
CA THR A 23 -17.09 32.57 16.28
C THR A 23 -17.51 32.74 17.73
N ASP A 24 -16.54 33.09 18.59
CA ASP A 24 -16.76 33.38 20.01
C ASP A 24 -16.93 34.89 20.27
N ASP A 25 -16.89 35.72 19.23
CA ASP A 25 -16.98 37.18 19.34
C ASP A 25 -18.38 37.74 18.96
N PRO A 26 -18.84 38.83 19.60
CA PRO A 26 -20.16 39.40 19.33
C PRO A 26 -20.21 40.35 18.12
N GLY A 27 -19.06 40.65 17.50
CA GLY A 27 -18.95 41.66 16.44
C GLY A 27 -18.91 41.07 15.02
N THR A 28 -18.50 39.82 14.88
CA THR A 28 -18.42 39.14 13.58
C THR A 28 -19.82 38.85 13.07
N ALA A 29 -20.08 39.33 11.85
CA ALA A 29 -21.33 39.11 11.17
C ALA A 29 -21.09 38.54 9.77
N VAL A 30 -22.00 37.67 9.34
CA VAL A 30 -22.04 37.15 7.98
C VAL A 30 -23.15 37.85 7.19
N LYS A 31 -22.96 37.98 5.88
CA LYS A 31 -23.98 38.57 5.02
C LYS A 31 -25.00 37.49 4.64
N VAL A 32 -26.27 37.77 4.90
CA VAL A 32 -27.41 36.92 4.57
C VAL A 32 -28.34 37.71 3.64
N ALA A 33 -28.91 37.04 2.65
CA ALA A 33 -29.97 37.58 1.80
C ALA A 33 -31.33 37.07 2.29
N GLU A 34 -32.33 37.94 2.34
CA GLU A 34 -33.69 37.58 2.76
C GLU A 34 -34.66 37.75 1.58
N LEU A 35 -35.50 36.74 1.37
CA LEU A 35 -36.52 36.76 0.32
C LEU A 35 -37.47 37.94 0.50
N GLY A 36 -37.68 38.72 -0.56
CA GLY A 36 -38.54 39.90 -0.58
C GLY A 36 -37.89 41.17 -0.03
N LYS A 37 -36.61 41.15 0.38
CA LYS A 37 -35.88 42.35 0.80
C LYS A 37 -35.01 42.93 -0.31
N TYR A 38 -34.69 44.21 -0.16
CA TYR A 38 -33.78 44.91 -1.08
C TYR A 38 -32.33 44.65 -0.69
N ASP A 39 -31.55 44.09 -1.61
CA ASP A 39 -30.11 43.95 -1.49
C ASP A 39 -29.42 45.22 -2.00
N ALA A 40 -29.09 46.11 -1.07
CA ALA A 40 -28.41 47.37 -1.36
C ALA A 40 -27.00 47.18 -1.95
N VAL A 41 -26.34 46.04 -1.73
CA VAL A 41 -24.98 45.79 -2.23
C VAL A 41 -25.00 45.52 -3.74
N ASN A 42 -26.00 44.76 -4.21
CA ASN A 42 -26.18 44.44 -5.63
C ASN A 42 -27.28 45.28 -6.30
N SER A 43 -27.83 46.28 -5.59
CA SER A 43 -28.89 47.19 -6.06
C SER A 43 -30.10 46.49 -6.67
N ARG A 44 -30.58 45.40 -6.05
CA ARG A 44 -31.69 44.58 -6.57
C ARG A 44 -32.58 44.03 -5.47
N TRP A 45 -33.82 43.69 -5.82
CA TRP A 45 -34.72 42.94 -4.91
C TRP A 45 -34.40 41.45 -4.97
N VAL A 46 -34.42 40.78 -3.81
CA VAL A 46 -34.28 39.32 -3.73
C VAL A 46 -35.64 38.68 -4.00
N THR A 47 -35.88 38.30 -5.25
CA THR A 47 -37.18 37.78 -5.71
C THR A 47 -37.30 36.26 -5.69
N SER A 48 -36.18 35.55 -5.52
CA SER A 48 -36.14 34.09 -5.46
C SER A 48 -34.94 33.61 -4.65
N GLN A 49 -35.02 32.38 -4.14
CA GLN A 49 -33.89 31.70 -3.51
C GLN A 49 -33.00 31.08 -4.59
N PRO A 50 -31.70 31.41 -4.64
CA PRO A 50 -30.80 30.91 -5.66
C PRO A 50 -30.42 29.43 -5.46
N TYR A 51 -30.53 28.92 -4.23
CA TYR A 51 -30.23 27.54 -3.89
C TYR A 51 -31.53 26.85 -3.46
N GLN A 52 -31.90 25.76 -4.15
CA GLN A 52 -33.10 24.98 -3.85
C GLN A 52 -32.81 23.78 -2.94
N VAL A 53 -31.52 23.52 -2.65
CA VAL A 53 -31.03 22.40 -1.84
C VAL A 53 -30.25 22.98 -0.67
N GLY A 54 -30.62 22.57 0.55
CA GLY A 54 -30.09 23.11 1.81
C GLY A 54 -30.96 24.22 2.42
N VAL A 55 -30.80 24.43 3.73
CA VAL A 55 -31.49 25.48 4.51
C VAL A 55 -30.46 26.18 5.39
N LEU A 56 -30.54 27.50 5.52
CA LEU A 56 -29.68 28.23 6.46
C LEU A 56 -30.08 27.86 7.90
N LEU A 57 -29.09 27.46 8.69
CA LEU A 57 -29.27 27.17 10.11
C LEU A 57 -28.49 28.20 10.95
N SER A 58 -29.07 28.64 12.06
CA SER A 58 -28.35 29.42 13.08
C SER A 58 -28.41 28.72 14.43
N SER A 59 -27.33 28.82 15.20
CA SER A 59 -27.26 28.33 16.57
C SER A 59 -26.43 29.28 17.43
N SER A 60 -26.85 29.50 18.67
CA SER A 60 -26.06 30.24 19.66
C SER A 60 -25.07 29.36 20.43
N ASN A 61 -25.24 28.03 20.39
CA ASN A 61 -24.51 27.08 21.22
C ASN A 61 -23.93 25.89 20.43
N ALA A 62 -23.98 25.94 19.10
CA ALA A 62 -23.56 24.90 18.15
C ALA A 62 -24.21 23.51 18.37
N SER A 63 -25.26 23.39 19.17
CA SER A 63 -25.93 22.11 19.46
C SER A 63 -27.41 22.11 19.07
N THR A 64 -28.12 23.20 19.32
CA THR A 64 -29.51 23.36 18.86
C THR A 64 -29.56 24.35 17.71
N TRP A 65 -30.10 23.92 16.58
CA TRP A 65 -30.09 24.68 15.33
C TRP A 65 -31.50 25.10 14.92
N THR A 66 -31.67 26.38 14.58
CA THR A 66 -32.93 26.95 14.08
C THR A 66 -32.85 27.09 12.56
N PRO A 67 -33.79 26.50 11.80
CA PRO A 67 -33.85 26.64 10.35
C PRO A 67 -34.52 27.94 9.92
N HIS A 68 -33.93 28.60 8.93
CA HIS A 68 -34.44 29.83 8.32
C HIS A 68 -34.80 29.58 6.85
N GLN A 69 -36.10 29.45 6.58
CA GLN A 69 -36.60 29.08 5.25
C GLN A 69 -36.59 30.24 4.24
N ASN A 70 -36.45 31.48 4.69
CA ASN A 70 -36.49 32.69 3.87
C ASN A 70 -35.13 33.41 3.80
N LEU A 71 -34.07 32.80 4.34
CA LEU A 71 -32.74 33.39 4.45
C LEU A 71 -31.68 32.48 3.83
N ASP A 72 -30.74 33.08 3.09
CA ASP A 72 -29.61 32.37 2.48
C ASP A 72 -28.28 33.07 2.78
N LEU A 73 -27.24 32.29 3.13
CA LEU A 73 -25.89 32.81 3.30
C LEU A 73 -25.36 33.35 1.95
N THR A 74 -24.81 34.56 1.94
CA THR A 74 -24.14 35.10 0.76
C THR A 74 -22.68 34.65 0.75
N PHE A 75 -22.32 33.74 -0.16
CA PHE A 75 -20.95 33.26 -0.31
C PHE A 75 -20.58 33.04 -1.79
N ARG A 76 -19.28 32.87 -2.03
CA ARG A 76 -18.74 32.39 -3.29
C ARG A 76 -17.79 31.25 -3.00
N LEU A 77 -18.13 30.05 -3.45
CA LEU A 77 -17.25 28.90 -3.33
C LEU A 77 -16.22 28.93 -4.47
N LEU A 78 -14.94 28.77 -4.12
CA LEU A 78 -13.86 28.69 -5.10
C LEU A 78 -13.47 27.23 -5.27
N ALA A 79 -13.43 26.77 -6.52
CA ALA A 79 -12.95 25.43 -6.87
C ALA A 79 -11.57 25.52 -7.52
N ALA A 80 -10.75 24.49 -7.31
CA ALA A 80 -9.50 24.34 -8.03
C ALA A 80 -9.78 24.02 -9.52
N LYS A 81 -9.02 24.63 -10.40
CA LYS A 81 -9.06 24.38 -11.85
C LYS A 81 -7.65 24.21 -12.34
N PHE A 82 -7.31 22.99 -12.71
CA PHE A 82 -5.96 22.61 -13.09
C PHE A 82 -5.71 22.94 -14.57
N SER A 83 -4.54 23.51 -14.86
CA SER A 83 -4.09 23.82 -16.22
C SER A 83 -3.42 22.63 -16.90
N GLU A 84 -2.95 21.67 -16.11
CA GLU A 84 -2.20 20.49 -16.56
C GLU A 84 -2.88 19.22 -16.04
N ASN A 85 -2.80 18.15 -16.83
CA ASN A 85 -3.36 16.84 -16.48
C ASN A 85 -2.34 15.95 -15.74
N SER A 86 -1.09 16.40 -15.64
CA SER A 86 -0.03 15.67 -14.96
C SER A 86 0.93 16.66 -14.31
N HIS A 87 1.34 16.37 -13.09
CA HIS A 87 2.34 17.14 -12.37
C HIS A 87 3.30 16.19 -11.66
N VAL A 88 4.60 16.44 -11.79
CA VAL A 88 5.64 15.60 -11.16
C VAL A 88 6.30 16.39 -10.04
N ILE A 89 6.28 15.80 -8.84
CA ILE A 89 6.89 16.36 -7.64
C ILE A 89 8.15 15.55 -7.33
N ASP A 90 9.26 16.26 -7.12
CA ASP A 90 10.48 15.66 -6.59
C ASP A 90 10.34 15.47 -5.07
N LEU A 91 10.46 14.22 -4.61
CA LEU A 91 10.36 13.83 -3.21
C LEU A 91 11.74 13.68 -2.54
N GLY A 92 12.81 13.91 -3.29
CA GLY A 92 14.18 13.82 -2.82
C GLY A 92 14.83 12.49 -3.15
N LYS A 93 15.84 12.13 -2.36
CA LYS A 93 16.73 11.00 -2.64
C LYS A 93 16.86 10.09 -1.44
N VAL A 94 17.09 8.80 -1.71
CA VAL A 94 17.37 7.78 -0.69
C VAL A 94 18.55 6.93 -1.12
N THR A 95 19.30 6.36 -0.18
CA THR A 95 20.36 5.39 -0.50
C THR A 95 19.83 3.96 -0.36
N ALA A 96 19.81 3.22 -1.45
CA ALA A 96 19.53 1.80 -1.47
C ALA A 96 20.79 0.98 -1.10
N ASN A 97 20.59 -0.06 -0.30
CA ASN A 97 21.64 -1.02 0.05
C ASN A 97 21.12 -2.43 -0.20
N ASN A 98 21.66 -3.07 -1.23
CA ASN A 98 21.36 -4.44 -1.65
C ASN A 98 19.85 -4.74 -1.78
N THR A 99 19.10 -3.75 -2.24
CA THR A 99 17.64 -3.73 -2.18
C THR A 99 17.04 -4.62 -3.26
N SER A 100 16.19 -5.57 -2.85
CA SER A 100 15.46 -6.51 -3.72
C SER A 100 13.99 -6.17 -3.91
N ASP A 101 13.42 -5.43 -2.97
CA ASP A 101 11.99 -5.14 -2.90
C ASP A 101 11.79 -3.68 -2.51
N LEU A 102 10.79 -3.05 -3.12
CA LEU A 102 10.42 -1.67 -2.86
C LEU A 102 8.94 -1.59 -2.52
N ILE A 103 8.58 -0.82 -1.50
CA ILE A 103 7.19 -0.47 -1.19
C ILE A 103 7.14 1.02 -0.87
N VAL A 104 6.27 1.76 -1.53
CA VAL A 104 5.96 3.14 -1.14
C VAL A 104 4.72 3.10 -0.26
N LEU A 105 4.90 3.36 1.04
CA LEU A 105 3.82 3.49 2.00
C LEU A 105 3.41 4.96 2.08
N THR A 106 2.15 5.23 1.75
CA THR A 106 1.62 6.60 1.73
C THR A 106 0.10 6.58 1.75
N ASN A 107 -0.50 7.72 2.05
CA ASN A 107 -1.92 7.94 1.87
C ASN A 107 -2.17 8.78 0.62
N VAL A 108 -2.91 8.21 -0.33
CA VAL A 108 -3.29 8.86 -1.58
C VAL A 108 -4.79 8.79 -1.73
N GLU A 109 -5.41 9.94 -1.95
CA GLU A 109 -6.83 10.03 -2.29
C GLU A 109 -6.99 10.07 -3.81
N LYS A 110 -7.62 9.04 -4.36
CA LYS A 110 -7.96 8.94 -5.79
C LYS A 110 -9.44 9.26 -5.94
N VAL A 111 -9.73 10.54 -6.20
CA VAL A 111 -11.09 11.09 -6.21
C VAL A 111 -11.95 10.63 -7.39
N ALA A 112 -11.33 10.09 -8.45
CA ALA A 112 -12.00 9.51 -9.61
C ALA A 112 -11.13 8.46 -10.31
N PHE A 113 -11.72 7.68 -11.22
CA PHE A 113 -11.03 6.60 -11.95
C PHE A 113 -9.88 7.09 -12.84
N ASP A 114 -9.92 8.35 -13.26
CA ASP A 114 -8.93 9.04 -14.09
C ASP A 114 -7.87 9.80 -13.26
N THR A 115 -7.97 9.75 -11.92
CA THR A 115 -6.97 10.32 -11.02
C THR A 115 -6.06 9.24 -10.46
N ASN A 116 -4.75 9.43 -10.53
CA ASN A 116 -3.78 8.47 -10.01
C ASN A 116 -2.49 9.15 -9.56
N VAL A 117 -1.79 8.50 -8.61
CA VAL A 117 -0.42 8.85 -8.24
C VAL A 117 0.47 7.65 -8.52
N GLU A 118 1.54 7.88 -9.24
CA GLU A 118 2.56 6.88 -9.56
C GLU A 118 3.90 7.35 -9.03
N PHE A 119 4.62 6.48 -8.34
CA PHE A 119 5.93 6.78 -7.79
C PHE A 119 7.01 6.26 -8.74
N ILE A 120 7.96 7.12 -9.06
CA ILE A 120 9.03 6.83 -10.00
C ILE A 120 10.32 6.88 -9.20
N LEU A 121 11.01 5.74 -9.12
CA LEU A 121 12.33 5.63 -8.50
C LEU A 121 13.37 5.41 -9.59
N THR A 122 14.25 6.39 -9.75
CA THR A 122 15.32 6.37 -10.75
C THR A 122 16.65 6.10 -10.07
N ASP A 123 17.39 5.10 -10.53
CA ASP A 123 18.75 4.82 -10.04
C ASP A 123 19.81 5.71 -10.71
N GLU A 124 21.07 5.56 -10.27
CA GLU A 124 22.22 6.30 -10.81
C GLU A 124 22.50 5.99 -12.29
N GLU A 125 22.06 4.82 -12.77
CA GLU A 125 22.17 4.41 -14.18
C GLU A 125 21.02 4.95 -15.05
N GLY A 126 20.05 5.65 -14.43
CA GLY A 126 18.90 6.25 -15.11
C GLY A 126 17.73 5.28 -15.34
N LYS A 127 17.76 4.09 -14.76
CA LYS A 127 16.68 3.11 -14.88
C LYS A 127 15.55 3.46 -13.93
N GLU A 128 14.34 3.52 -14.47
CA GLU A 128 13.14 3.88 -13.74
C GLU A 128 12.36 2.65 -13.25
N ASN A 129 11.95 2.70 -11.99
CA ASN A 129 11.07 1.71 -11.37
C ASN A 129 9.77 2.40 -10.97
N PHE A 130 8.65 1.88 -11.47
CA PHE A 130 7.32 2.44 -11.26
C PHE A 130 6.59 1.69 -10.16
N LEU A 131 6.09 2.43 -9.17
CA LEU A 131 5.37 1.90 -8.02
C LEU A 131 4.01 2.56 -7.87
N SER A 132 3.03 1.76 -7.46
CA SER A 132 1.77 2.26 -6.94
C SER A 132 1.87 2.42 -5.42
N ASP A 133 0.96 3.22 -4.85
CA ASP A 133 0.83 3.36 -3.41
C ASP A 133 0.52 2.00 -2.74
N ASN A 134 1.24 1.71 -1.66
CA ASN A 134 1.05 0.55 -0.77
C ASN A 134 1.17 -0.84 -1.45
N LEU A 135 1.75 -0.90 -2.65
CA LEU A 135 2.03 -2.15 -3.35
C LEU A 135 3.53 -2.42 -3.42
N SER A 136 3.90 -3.68 -3.21
CA SER A 136 5.28 -4.11 -3.30
C SER A 136 5.70 -4.35 -4.75
N LEU A 137 6.87 -3.83 -5.11
CA LEU A 137 7.56 -4.15 -6.34
C LEU A 137 8.77 -5.05 -6.03
N ALA A 138 8.73 -6.27 -6.55
CA ALA A 138 9.89 -7.16 -6.57
C ALA A 138 10.81 -6.76 -7.75
N LEU A 139 12.03 -6.35 -7.44
CA LEU A 139 13.01 -5.94 -8.44
C LEU A 139 13.57 -7.15 -9.19
N ARG A 140 13.97 -6.92 -10.45
CA ARG A 140 14.63 -7.95 -11.28
C ARG A 140 16.11 -8.12 -10.95
N GLU A 141 16.70 -7.10 -10.37
CA GLU A 141 18.08 -7.08 -9.91
C GLU A 141 18.18 -6.20 -8.68
N ARG A 142 19.24 -6.38 -7.89
CA ARG A 142 19.40 -5.60 -6.68
C ARG A 142 19.88 -4.20 -7.01
N ILE A 143 19.30 -3.22 -6.34
CA ILE A 143 19.74 -1.84 -6.47
C ILE A 143 20.65 -1.49 -5.29
N ASN A 144 21.75 -0.82 -5.61
CA ASN A 144 22.69 -0.20 -4.68
C ASN A 144 22.93 1.24 -5.12
N GLY A 145 23.17 2.14 -4.16
CA GLY A 145 23.45 3.54 -4.47
C GLY A 145 22.24 4.46 -4.30
N GLU A 146 22.35 5.68 -4.82
CA GLU A 146 21.33 6.70 -4.66
C GLU A 146 20.13 6.48 -5.60
N LEU A 147 18.92 6.55 -5.06
CA LEU A 147 17.65 6.54 -5.79
C LEU A 147 17.01 7.92 -5.68
N THR A 148 16.67 8.52 -6.82
CA THR A 148 15.82 9.71 -6.87
C THR A 148 14.36 9.28 -6.87
N VAL A 149 13.56 9.84 -5.97
CA VAL A 149 12.15 9.49 -5.78
C VAL A 149 11.28 10.64 -6.26
N LYS A 150 10.36 10.36 -7.18
CA LYS A 150 9.37 11.32 -7.69
C LYS A 150 7.96 10.78 -7.55
N ALA A 151 7.00 11.67 -7.38
CA ALA A 151 5.58 11.37 -7.48
C ALA A 151 4.99 12.04 -8.72
N SER A 152 4.44 11.24 -9.63
CA SER A 152 3.67 11.71 -10.78
C SER A 152 2.18 11.68 -10.44
N LEU A 153 1.60 12.85 -10.22
CA LEU A 153 0.16 13.04 -10.01
C LEU A 153 -0.50 13.22 -11.37
N LYS A 154 -1.46 12.36 -11.70
CA LYS A 154 -2.24 12.40 -12.94
C LYS A 154 -3.69 12.67 -12.60
N GLY A 155 -4.31 13.59 -13.33
CA GLY A 155 -5.70 13.99 -13.17
C GLY A 155 -6.22 14.76 -14.38
N GLY A 156 -7.26 15.55 -14.17
CA GLY A 156 -7.88 16.37 -15.21
C GLY A 156 -8.13 17.80 -14.74
N ARG A 157 -8.81 18.58 -15.59
CA ARG A 157 -9.06 20.01 -15.37
C ARG A 157 -9.77 20.33 -14.04
N GLU A 158 -10.62 19.44 -13.57
CA GLU A 158 -11.50 19.65 -12.40
C GLU A 158 -11.23 18.65 -11.28
N LYS A 159 -10.35 17.67 -11.50
CA LYS A 159 -10.10 16.56 -10.57
C LYS A 159 -8.61 16.28 -10.48
N SER A 160 -8.08 16.22 -9.28
CA SER A 160 -6.70 15.84 -9.01
C SER A 160 -6.69 14.83 -7.87
N PRO A 161 -5.75 13.87 -7.88
CA PRO A 161 -5.49 13.10 -6.67
C PRO A 161 -4.88 14.01 -5.59
N VAL A 162 -4.98 13.58 -4.33
CA VAL A 162 -4.33 14.23 -3.19
C VAL A 162 -3.28 13.28 -2.62
N LEU A 163 -2.04 13.75 -2.54
CA LEU A 163 -0.95 13.06 -1.85
C LEU A 163 -0.80 13.68 -0.46
N TYR A 164 -1.04 12.90 0.60
CA TYR A 164 -0.86 13.35 1.97
C TYR A 164 0.61 13.27 2.40
N PRO A 165 1.04 14.10 3.38
CA PRO A 165 2.38 14.00 3.94
C PRO A 165 2.60 12.67 4.68
N GLY A 166 3.87 12.30 4.88
CA GLY A 166 4.24 11.08 5.60
C GLY A 166 4.56 9.88 4.70
N LEU A 167 4.97 10.13 3.45
CA LEU A 167 5.46 9.07 2.58
C LEU A 167 6.68 8.38 3.19
N GLN A 168 6.65 7.05 3.18
CA GLN A 168 7.75 6.20 3.62
C GLN A 168 8.09 5.19 2.53
N LEU A 169 9.35 5.18 2.12
CA LEU A 169 9.87 4.16 1.22
C LEU A 169 10.48 3.03 2.04
N VAL A 170 9.93 1.83 1.89
CA VAL A 170 10.44 0.60 2.50
C VAL A 170 11.26 -0.14 1.46
N MET A 171 12.52 -0.39 1.82
CA MET A 171 13.48 -1.13 1.00
C MET A 171 13.76 -2.46 1.67
N GLY A 172 13.36 -3.55 1.03
CA GLY A 172 13.59 -4.91 1.49
C GLY A 172 14.86 -5.49 0.88
N ASN A 173 15.55 -6.34 1.64
CA ASN A 173 16.63 -7.18 1.14
C ASN A 173 16.30 -8.65 1.47
N LEU A 174 15.91 -9.40 0.45
CA LEU A 174 15.66 -10.82 0.53
C LEU A 174 16.99 -11.58 0.59
N SER A 175 17.16 -12.48 1.55
CA SER A 175 18.32 -13.38 1.56
C SER A 175 18.26 -14.37 0.39
N GLU A 176 19.41 -14.68 -0.20
CA GLU A 176 19.53 -15.70 -1.25
C GLU A 176 19.36 -17.12 -0.71
N PHE A 177 19.61 -17.30 0.59
CA PHE A 177 19.52 -18.57 1.30
C PHE A 177 18.59 -18.46 2.51
N GLY A 178 17.85 -19.52 2.76
CA GLY A 178 17.01 -19.67 3.95
C GLY A 178 17.07 -21.10 4.49
N ASP A 179 17.42 -21.23 5.77
CA ASP A 179 17.45 -22.50 6.47
C ASP A 179 16.22 -22.63 7.37
N TYR A 180 15.47 -23.71 7.20
CA TYR A 180 14.42 -24.13 8.14
C TYR A 180 14.81 -25.47 8.76
N VAL A 181 14.77 -25.56 10.10
CA VAL A 181 15.07 -26.80 10.83
C VAL A 181 13.88 -27.17 11.69
N THR A 182 13.41 -28.42 11.57
CA THR A 182 12.31 -28.92 12.40
C THR A 182 12.73 -29.08 13.87
N ARG A 183 11.73 -29.26 14.74
CA ARG A 183 11.97 -29.87 16.07
C ARG A 183 12.57 -31.28 15.94
N SER A 184 13.14 -31.80 17.04
CA SER A 184 13.56 -33.21 17.14
C SER A 184 12.40 -34.15 16.86
N ILE A 185 12.68 -35.23 16.15
CA ILE A 185 11.76 -36.32 15.83
C ILE A 185 12.43 -37.61 16.31
N THR A 186 11.72 -38.40 17.10
CA THR A 186 12.21 -39.71 17.54
C THR A 186 12.40 -40.63 16.33
N ALA A 187 13.52 -41.34 16.32
CA ALA A 187 13.89 -42.31 15.31
C ALA A 187 14.46 -43.56 15.99
N GLY A 188 15.00 -44.49 15.21
CA GLY A 188 15.59 -45.72 15.72
C GLY A 188 16.61 -46.29 14.76
N ALA A 189 17.11 -47.48 15.10
CA ALA A 189 18.00 -48.24 14.23
C ALA A 189 17.26 -48.72 12.98
N ASN A 190 17.94 -48.63 11.83
CA ASN A 190 17.44 -49.06 10.52
C ASN A 190 16.06 -48.49 10.14
N THR A 191 15.78 -47.24 10.51
CA THR A 191 14.51 -46.58 10.20
C THR A 191 14.52 -45.94 8.82
N LYS A 192 13.35 -45.83 8.19
CA LYS A 192 13.12 -45.10 6.95
C LYS A 192 12.53 -43.74 7.27
N ILE A 193 13.18 -42.69 6.77
CA ILE A 193 12.71 -41.30 6.88
C ILE A 193 12.17 -40.85 5.54
N THR A 194 10.90 -40.47 5.51
CA THR A 194 10.23 -39.91 4.34
C THR A 194 9.88 -38.45 4.62
N ILE A 195 10.40 -37.54 3.80
CA ILE A 195 10.17 -36.10 3.89
C ILE A 195 9.32 -35.70 2.70
N THR A 196 8.14 -35.13 2.95
CA THR A 196 7.27 -34.61 1.91
C THR A 196 6.92 -33.15 2.16
N TYR A 197 6.94 -32.32 1.11
CA TYR A 197 6.54 -30.92 1.20
C TYR A 197 6.04 -30.42 -0.15
N ASP A 198 5.19 -29.40 -0.15
CA ASP A 198 4.81 -28.70 -1.36
C ASP A 198 5.80 -27.55 -1.60
N ALA A 199 6.35 -27.45 -2.80
CA ALA A 199 7.25 -26.36 -3.16
C ALA A 199 6.86 -25.68 -4.47
N LEU A 200 6.98 -24.36 -4.49
CA LEU A 200 7.01 -23.55 -5.70
C LEU A 200 8.47 -23.17 -5.95
N ILE A 201 9.05 -23.69 -7.03
CA ILE A 201 10.47 -23.47 -7.38
C ILE A 201 10.55 -22.87 -8.78
N PRO A 202 10.53 -21.53 -8.91
CA PRO A 202 10.63 -20.88 -10.20
C PRO A 202 12.09 -20.86 -10.71
N GLY A 203 12.27 -20.93 -12.03
CA GLY A 203 13.56 -20.72 -12.71
C GLY A 203 14.70 -21.56 -12.13
N THR A 204 15.75 -20.89 -11.64
CA THR A 204 16.96 -21.52 -11.09
C THR A 204 16.95 -21.67 -9.56
N ALA A 205 15.81 -21.43 -8.88
CA ALA A 205 15.72 -21.67 -7.45
C ALA A 205 15.85 -23.17 -7.12
N ASP A 206 16.15 -23.49 -5.86
CA ASP A 206 16.24 -24.86 -5.40
C ASP A 206 15.84 -25.00 -3.92
N VAL A 207 15.43 -26.22 -3.55
CA VAL A 207 15.19 -26.63 -2.16
C VAL A 207 15.86 -27.98 -1.94
N LYS A 208 16.81 -28.01 -0.99
CA LYS A 208 17.54 -29.21 -0.58
C LYS A 208 17.07 -29.68 0.78
N ALA A 209 16.78 -30.98 0.91
CA ALA A 209 16.37 -31.60 2.16
C ALA A 209 17.54 -32.35 2.79
N TYR A 210 17.77 -32.13 4.08
CA TYR A 210 18.81 -32.77 4.87
C TYR A 210 18.22 -33.44 6.10
N VAL A 211 18.81 -34.57 6.49
CA VAL A 211 18.51 -35.30 7.72
C VAL A 211 19.70 -35.16 8.66
N GLN A 212 19.44 -34.82 9.92
CA GLN A 212 20.46 -34.76 10.96
C GLN A 212 20.92 -36.17 11.36
N LYS A 213 22.22 -36.38 11.43
CA LYS A 213 22.85 -37.61 11.93
C LYS A 213 23.12 -37.55 13.44
N ASN A 214 23.80 -38.57 13.96
CA ASN A 214 24.06 -38.81 15.40
C ASN A 214 24.78 -37.67 16.15
N VAL A 215 25.35 -36.69 15.44
CA VAL A 215 26.02 -35.54 16.05
C VAL A 215 25.26 -34.25 15.71
N LYS A 216 25.19 -33.35 16.69
CA LYS A 216 24.69 -31.99 16.49
C LYS A 216 25.51 -31.33 15.39
N GLU A 217 24.86 -30.95 14.29
CA GLU A 217 25.45 -30.31 13.07
C GLU A 217 25.96 -31.23 11.96
N ASP A 218 25.89 -32.56 12.09
CA ASP A 218 26.13 -33.45 10.95
C ASP A 218 24.84 -33.64 10.13
N TRP A 219 24.86 -33.19 8.87
CA TRP A 219 23.70 -33.16 7.98
C TRP A 219 23.94 -34.01 6.73
N GLN A 220 23.05 -34.97 6.48
CA GLN A 220 23.05 -35.77 5.27
C GLN A 220 22.03 -35.25 4.27
N LEU A 221 22.48 -34.89 3.06
CA LEU A 221 21.59 -34.58 1.94
C LEU A 221 20.76 -35.81 1.57
N VAL A 222 19.44 -35.63 1.48
CA VAL A 222 18.52 -36.65 0.98
C VAL A 222 18.06 -36.25 -0.41
N ASN A 223 18.45 -37.05 -1.41
CA ASN A 223 18.08 -36.80 -2.79
C ASN A 223 16.57 -36.97 -3.00
N LEU A 224 16.04 -36.20 -3.95
CA LEU A 224 14.64 -36.29 -4.35
C LEU A 224 14.37 -37.64 -5.02
N THR A 225 13.28 -38.30 -4.64
CA THR A 225 12.95 -39.66 -5.11
C THR A 225 12.36 -39.66 -6.53
N SER A 226 11.68 -38.60 -6.95
CA SER A 226 11.19 -38.43 -8.32
C SER A 226 11.11 -36.95 -8.70
N LYS A 227 11.37 -36.61 -9.97
CA LYS A 227 11.18 -35.24 -10.49
C LYS A 227 9.69 -35.01 -10.69
N PRO A 228 9.04 -34.16 -9.89
CA PRO A 228 7.62 -33.98 -10.07
C PRO A 228 7.39 -32.97 -11.21
N ILE A 229 6.33 -33.16 -11.99
CA ILE A 229 6.04 -32.41 -13.22
C ILE A 229 4.85 -31.48 -12.93
N GLY A 230 5.03 -30.17 -13.12
CA GLY A 230 3.97 -29.16 -13.00
C GLY A 230 4.52 -27.74 -12.95
N GLU A 231 3.79 -26.75 -13.47
CA GLU A 231 4.20 -25.34 -13.55
C GLU A 231 3.78 -24.50 -12.33
N ASN A 232 3.70 -25.10 -11.13
CA ASN A 232 3.21 -24.39 -9.94
C ASN A 232 3.69 -25.07 -8.65
N TRP A 233 2.89 -25.04 -7.57
CA TRP A 233 3.12 -25.83 -6.37
C TRP A 233 3.17 -27.32 -6.70
N VAL A 234 4.29 -27.96 -6.36
CA VAL A 234 4.50 -29.37 -6.61
C VAL A 234 4.95 -30.08 -5.34
N GLU A 235 4.36 -31.23 -5.05
CA GLU A 235 4.77 -32.10 -3.94
C GLU A 235 6.13 -32.74 -4.24
N ARG A 236 7.06 -32.63 -3.29
CA ARG A 236 8.40 -33.21 -3.36
C ARG A 236 8.58 -34.24 -2.27
N THR A 237 9.08 -35.40 -2.65
CA THR A 237 9.30 -36.54 -1.74
C THR A 237 10.76 -36.94 -1.73
N HIS A 238 11.35 -36.95 -0.55
CA HIS A 238 12.71 -37.41 -0.29
C HIS A 238 12.67 -38.60 0.66
N VAL A 239 13.39 -39.66 0.33
CA VAL A 239 13.42 -40.90 1.13
C VAL A 239 14.86 -41.23 1.49
N LEU A 240 15.12 -41.33 2.79
CA LEU A 240 16.36 -41.89 3.33
C LEU A 240 16.04 -43.25 3.97
N SER A 241 16.66 -44.30 3.45
CA SER A 241 16.59 -45.65 4.02
C SER A 241 17.76 -45.90 4.98
N ASN A 242 17.57 -46.85 5.89
CA ASN A 242 18.60 -47.34 6.81
C ASN A 242 19.22 -46.24 7.71
N PHE A 243 18.40 -45.29 8.17
CA PHE A 243 18.82 -44.29 9.15
C PHE A 243 19.09 -44.96 10.49
N ASN A 244 20.14 -44.52 11.19
CA ASN A 244 20.53 -45.02 12.50
C ASN A 244 20.79 -43.85 13.44
N GLY A 245 19.86 -43.62 14.36
CA GLY A 245 19.93 -42.62 15.42
C GLY A 245 18.64 -42.58 16.22
N ASN A 246 18.71 -42.29 17.53
CA ASN A 246 17.52 -42.26 18.40
C ASN A 246 16.63 -41.03 18.13
N GLU A 247 17.21 -39.95 17.62
CA GLU A 247 16.49 -38.75 17.22
C GLU A 247 17.10 -38.17 15.94
N THR A 248 16.31 -37.40 15.21
CA THR A 248 16.76 -36.65 14.04
C THR A 248 15.98 -35.35 13.88
N ARG A 249 16.47 -34.47 13.00
CA ARG A 249 15.81 -33.25 12.55
C ARG A 249 15.90 -33.17 11.05
N ILE A 250 14.92 -32.51 10.44
CA ILE A 250 14.93 -32.22 9.01
C ILE A 250 15.31 -30.76 8.82
N LYS A 251 16.29 -30.53 7.95
CA LYS A 251 16.68 -29.19 7.50
C LYS A 251 16.31 -29.03 6.03
N LEU A 252 15.57 -27.97 5.73
CA LEU A 252 15.36 -27.50 4.35
C LEU A 252 16.25 -26.29 4.11
N VAL A 253 17.08 -26.37 3.08
CA VAL A 253 17.88 -25.23 2.58
C VAL A 253 17.22 -24.75 1.31
N LEU A 254 16.66 -23.56 1.35
CA LEU A 254 16.11 -22.86 0.21
C LEU A 254 17.21 -21.97 -0.38
N SER A 255 17.40 -22.02 -1.69
CA SER A 255 18.29 -21.12 -2.42
C SER A 255 17.58 -20.51 -3.61
N GLY A 256 17.76 -19.21 -3.83
CA GLY A 256 17.10 -18.50 -4.91
C GLY A 256 17.83 -17.23 -5.33
N THR A 257 17.16 -16.44 -6.16
CA THR A 257 17.62 -15.12 -6.61
C THR A 257 16.53 -14.08 -6.35
N VAL A 258 16.84 -12.82 -6.62
CA VAL A 258 15.88 -11.70 -6.54
C VAL A 258 14.60 -11.96 -7.35
N VAL A 259 14.75 -12.66 -8.48
CA VAL A 259 13.67 -13.05 -9.40
C VAL A 259 13.06 -14.40 -9.01
N TYR A 260 13.91 -15.39 -8.73
CA TYR A 260 13.50 -16.77 -8.50
C TYR A 260 13.43 -17.08 -7.02
N ARG A 261 12.26 -16.85 -6.43
CA ARG A 261 12.03 -16.96 -4.98
C ARG A 261 11.32 -18.27 -4.64
N PRO A 262 12.01 -19.27 -4.07
CA PRO A 262 11.38 -20.54 -3.71
C PRO A 262 10.41 -20.34 -2.53
N LYS A 263 9.31 -21.09 -2.53
CA LYS A 263 8.37 -21.15 -1.41
C LYS A 263 8.08 -22.60 -1.05
N VAL A 264 7.96 -22.90 0.24
CA VAL A 264 7.67 -24.24 0.75
C VAL A 264 6.51 -24.18 1.73
N LYS A 265 5.62 -25.17 1.71
CA LYS A 265 4.53 -25.34 2.68
C LYS A 265 4.26 -26.82 2.93
N ASN A 266 3.42 -27.11 3.94
CA ASN A 266 2.91 -28.46 4.23
C ASN A 266 4.01 -29.53 4.43
N LEU A 267 5.11 -29.17 5.10
CA LEU A 267 6.16 -30.12 5.44
C LEU A 267 5.61 -31.23 6.34
N ARG A 268 5.78 -32.47 5.89
CA ARG A 268 5.44 -33.70 6.58
C ARG A 268 6.66 -34.58 6.64
N VAL A 269 6.89 -35.21 7.79
CA VAL A 269 8.00 -36.12 8.02
C VAL A 269 7.43 -37.39 8.63
N ILE A 270 7.69 -38.52 8.00
CA ILE A 270 7.25 -39.84 8.44
C ILE A 270 8.48 -40.68 8.72
N VAL A 271 8.57 -41.23 9.93
CA VAL A 271 9.61 -42.20 10.33
C VAL A 271 8.93 -43.55 10.52
N THR A 272 9.39 -44.57 9.80
CA THR A 272 8.87 -45.95 9.84
C THR A 272 9.99 -46.96 9.98
#